data_AF-A0A818WSC9-F1
#
_entry.id   AF-A0A818WSC9-F1
#
_cell.length_a   1.000
_cell.length_b   1.000
_cell.length_c   1.000
_cell.angle_alpha   90.00
_cell.angle_beta   90.00
_cell.angle_gamma   90.00
#
_symmetry.space_group_name_H-M   'P 1'
#
loop_
_entity.id
_entity.type
_entity.pdbx_description
1 polymer ?
#
loop_
_entity_poly.entity_id
_entity_poly.type
_entity_poly.pdbx_seq_one_letter_code
_entity_poly.pdbx_strand_id
1 'polypeptide(L)'
;MEGNIQFWIINGVTIAPLVSSLFLIFSYVIVIFLIFILPLTIYFLFNYFSVPQCRRSVNQFKNITIAHRGGQPLIPSDDNDFPENTMAAYRWASNINGIDCIELDVWLSRDHIPMVNHDAYLEHTFANCQQFISSLTCAELKQLKYLKKNKSDIYNQIGCEIISTLEEVIIFLEPTKLKLIIEIKELNKKDEMAKIINNLFERYPFLYDRAFCAAFHPYNIYAIRRLNPSIATGFIYVPDITTLIILNAHHTPRPLPIFLIHNVILRWIIDSIFMLLATPTGLKFLGADIICIEHRQVSQNLLDKYRKAQIVVCAWCVNQPEQRQWLAANGVSVITDTLFDIIDKSYMIQNES
;
A
#
# COMPACT_ATOMS: atom_id res chain seq x y z
N MET A 1 41.10 22.22 62.81
CA MET A 1 40.44 21.09 62.12
C MET A 1 38.94 21.01 62.44
N GLU A 2 38.51 21.24 63.68
CA GLU A 2 37.10 21.12 64.11
C GLU A 2 36.12 22.08 63.41
N GLY A 3 36.50 23.33 63.15
CA GLY A 3 35.61 24.30 62.49
C GLY A 3 35.23 23.94 61.04
N ASN A 4 36.09 23.23 60.31
CA ASN A 4 35.77 22.75 58.96
C ASN A 4 34.77 21.59 59.00
N ILE A 5 34.89 20.70 59.99
CA ILE A 5 33.99 19.54 60.13
C ILE A 5 32.57 20.01 60.48
N GLN A 6 32.43 20.98 61.40
CA GLN A 6 31.12 21.56 61.71
C GLN A 6 30.50 22.29 60.51
N PHE A 7 31.29 23.03 59.73
CA PHE A 7 30.80 23.69 58.50
C PHE A 7 30.25 22.67 57.49
N TRP A 8 30.97 21.57 57.24
CA TRP A 8 30.51 20.54 56.30
C TRP A 8 29.30 19.75 56.82
N ILE A 9 29.22 19.50 58.14
CA ILE A 9 28.06 18.83 58.74
C ILE A 9 26.82 19.72 58.68
N ILE A 10 26.91 21.00 59.07
CA ILE A 10 25.77 21.93 59.06
C ILE A 10 25.28 22.17 57.64
N ASN A 11 26.19 22.39 56.68
CA ASN A 11 25.83 22.55 55.27
C ASN A 11 25.31 21.23 54.65
N GLY A 12 25.85 20.07 55.03
CA GLY A 12 25.34 18.78 54.58
C GLY A 12 23.91 18.51 55.06
N VAL A 13 23.60 18.85 56.31
CA VAL A 13 22.27 18.69 56.91
C VAL A 13 21.23 19.65 56.31
N THR A 14 21.63 20.82 55.80
CA THR A 14 20.71 21.76 55.14
C THR A 14 20.61 21.58 53.63
N ILE A 15 21.70 21.23 52.95
CA ILE A 15 21.74 21.04 51.50
C ILE A 15 21.08 19.72 51.09
N ALA A 16 21.26 18.63 51.85
CA ALA A 16 20.69 17.33 51.47
C ALA A 16 19.15 17.29 51.43
N PRO A 17 18.41 17.85 52.42
CA PRO A 17 16.95 17.93 52.35
C PRO A 17 16.45 18.85 51.22
N LEU A 18 17.18 19.94 50.93
CA LEU A 18 16.83 20.84 49.83
C LEU A 18 17.00 20.16 48.47
N VAL A 19 18.13 19.48 48.23
CA VAL A 19 18.38 18.70 47.01
C VAL A 19 17.37 17.57 46.87
N SER A 20 17.04 16.88 47.97
CA SER A 20 16.00 15.82 47.98
C SER A 20 14.61 16.37 47.64
N SER A 21 14.23 17.53 48.19
CA SER A 21 12.94 18.16 47.91
C SER A 21 12.85 18.65 46.46
N LEU A 22 13.92 19.24 45.92
CA LEU A 22 13.99 19.63 44.51
C LEU A 22 13.91 18.41 43.58
N PHE A 23 14.55 17.30 43.94
CA PHE A 23 14.43 16.04 43.20
C PHE A 23 13.00 15.46 43.24
N LEU A 24 12.30 15.55 44.37
CA LEU A 24 10.91 15.14 44.48
C LEU A 24 9.97 16.02 43.63
N ILE A 25 10.18 17.33 43.64
CA ILE A 25 9.40 18.25 42.78
C ILE A 25 9.68 17.96 41.31
N PHE A 26 10.95 17.81 40.93
CA PHE A 26 11.33 17.50 39.55
C PHE A 26 10.76 16.16 39.09
N SER A 27 10.82 15.12 39.92
CA SER A 27 10.24 13.81 39.60
C SER A 27 8.71 13.90 39.50
N TYR A 28 8.03 14.65 40.36
CA TYR A 28 6.59 14.90 40.26
C TYR A 28 6.21 15.64 38.97
N VAL A 29 6.99 16.64 38.56
CA VAL A 29 6.80 17.35 37.29
C VAL A 29 6.99 16.41 36.10
N ILE A 30 8.01 15.55 36.10
CA ILE A 30 8.20 14.53 35.06
C ILE A 30 7.00 13.58 35.02
N VAL A 31 6.53 13.11 36.18
CA VAL A 31 5.39 12.21 36.27
C VAL A 31 4.13 12.87 35.72
N ILE A 32 3.83 14.13 36.10
CA ILE A 32 2.71 14.88 35.53
C ILE A 32 2.88 15.03 34.02
N PHE A 33 4.08 15.37 33.56
CA PHE A 33 4.35 15.54 32.15
C PHE A 33 4.09 14.25 31.37
N LEU A 34 4.63 13.11 31.83
CA LEU A 34 4.49 11.82 31.16
C LEU A 34 3.07 11.24 31.23
N ILE A 35 2.33 11.47 32.31
CA ILE A 35 0.99 10.89 32.52
C ILE A 35 -0.11 11.77 31.93
N PHE A 36 0.03 13.10 31.99
CA PHE A 36 -1.04 14.03 31.58
C PHE A 36 -0.66 14.86 30.36
N ILE A 37 0.44 15.61 30.43
CA ILE A 37 0.76 16.62 29.40
C ILE A 37 1.12 15.95 28.07
N LEU A 38 1.98 14.92 28.10
CA LEU A 38 2.46 14.23 26.93
C LEU A 38 1.32 13.46 26.23
N PRO A 39 0.49 12.64 26.90
CA PRO A 39 -0.64 11.97 26.24
C PRO A 39 -1.68 12.95 25.70
N LEU A 40 -1.95 14.03 26.42
CA LEU A 40 -2.87 15.07 25.97
C LEU A 40 -2.32 15.78 24.72
N THR A 41 -1.02 16.09 24.71
CA THR A 41 -0.34 16.67 23.55
C THR A 41 -0.38 15.71 22.37
N ILE A 42 -0.07 14.43 22.57
CA ILE A 42 -0.18 13.39 21.53
C ILE A 42 -1.61 13.31 21.00
N TYR A 43 -2.61 13.32 21.87
CA TYR A 43 -4.02 13.32 21.49
C TYR A 43 -4.39 14.55 20.64
N PHE A 44 -3.97 15.75 21.05
CA PHE A 44 -4.22 16.97 20.27
C PHE A 44 -3.52 16.95 18.92
N LEU A 45 -2.24 16.57 18.87
CA LEU A 45 -1.49 16.45 17.62
C LEU A 45 -2.11 15.40 16.70
N PHE A 46 -2.52 14.25 17.25
CA PHE A 46 -3.21 13.21 16.51
C PHE A 46 -4.47 13.76 15.84
N ASN A 47 -5.35 14.43 16.59
CA ASN A 47 -6.60 14.98 16.04
C ASN A 47 -6.34 16.13 15.07
N TYR A 48 -5.34 16.98 15.33
CA TYR A 48 -4.99 18.10 14.47
C TYR A 48 -4.44 17.65 13.11
N PHE A 49 -3.62 16.59 13.10
CA PHE A 49 -3.02 16.07 11.88
C PHE A 49 -3.84 14.97 11.21
N SER A 50 -4.83 14.37 11.88
CA SER A 50 -5.71 13.36 11.27
C SER A 50 -6.50 13.93 10.11
N VAL A 51 -6.67 13.14 9.05
CA VAL A 51 -7.51 13.49 7.91
C VAL A 51 -8.95 13.00 8.11
N PRO A 52 -9.94 13.58 7.41
CA PRO A 52 -11.31 13.09 7.44
C PRO A 52 -11.39 11.62 7.00
N GLN A 53 -12.38 10.90 7.53
CA GLN A 53 -12.73 9.56 7.07
C GLN A 53 -13.51 9.62 5.75
N CYS A 54 -13.65 8.50 5.05
CA CYS A 54 -14.30 8.47 3.75
C CYS A 54 -15.78 8.86 3.90
N ARG A 55 -16.25 9.73 3.02
CA ARG A 55 -17.67 10.12 2.97
C ARG A 55 -18.54 9.04 2.34
N ARG A 56 -17.94 8.09 1.61
CA ARG A 56 -18.63 7.00 0.92
C ARG A 56 -18.41 5.68 1.63
N SER A 57 -19.32 4.74 1.41
CA SER A 57 -19.11 3.35 1.85
C SER A 57 -18.00 2.70 1.04
N VAL A 58 -17.25 1.80 1.69
CA VAL A 58 -16.24 0.93 1.05
C VAL A 58 -16.64 -0.55 1.10
N ASN A 59 -17.88 -0.86 1.49
CA ASN A 59 -18.36 -2.24 1.63
C ASN A 59 -18.37 -3.01 0.30
N GLN A 60 -18.45 -2.32 -0.83
CA GLN A 60 -18.37 -2.90 -2.17
C GLN A 60 -17.00 -3.52 -2.49
N PHE A 61 -15.97 -3.22 -1.70
CA PHE A 61 -14.64 -3.81 -1.78
C PHE A 61 -14.43 -4.95 -0.78
N LYS A 62 -15.49 -5.45 -0.13
CA LYS A 62 -15.43 -6.64 0.74
C LYS A 62 -15.70 -7.91 -0.04
N ASN A 63 -15.00 -8.98 0.30
CA ASN A 63 -15.18 -10.31 -0.27
C ASN A 63 -15.15 -10.33 -1.81
N ILE A 64 -14.23 -9.57 -2.40
CA ILE A 64 -14.04 -9.54 -3.85
C ILE A 64 -12.77 -10.28 -4.26
N THR A 65 -12.80 -10.86 -5.45
CA THR A 65 -11.62 -11.49 -6.06
C THR A 65 -10.95 -10.51 -7.02
N ILE A 66 -9.65 -10.28 -6.80
CA ILE A 66 -8.88 -9.26 -7.50
C ILE A 66 -7.75 -9.92 -8.30
N ALA A 67 -7.73 -9.66 -9.60
CA ALA A 67 -6.66 -10.08 -10.50
C ALA A 67 -5.44 -9.15 -10.34
N HIS A 68 -4.38 -9.65 -9.69
CA HIS A 68 -3.14 -8.93 -9.43
C HIS A 68 -2.46 -8.57 -10.76
N ARG A 69 -2.25 -7.28 -11.04
CA ARG A 69 -1.69 -6.77 -12.30
C ARG A 69 -2.38 -7.29 -13.57
N GLY A 70 -3.65 -7.67 -13.47
CA GLY A 70 -4.44 -8.30 -14.53
C GLY A 70 -4.46 -9.84 -14.53
N GLY A 71 -3.74 -10.51 -13.62
CA GLY A 71 -3.74 -11.96 -13.41
C GLY A 71 -2.91 -12.76 -14.42
N GLN A 72 -2.36 -13.89 -13.97
CA GLN A 72 -1.59 -14.84 -14.78
C GLN A 72 -2.51 -15.91 -15.41
N PRO A 73 -2.22 -16.35 -16.65
CA PRO A 73 -3.02 -17.34 -17.37
C PRO A 73 -2.81 -18.81 -16.94
N LEU A 74 -3.95 -19.50 -16.93
CA LEU A 74 -4.33 -20.92 -17.06
C LEU A 74 -3.40 -22.09 -16.67
N ILE A 75 -2.07 -22.08 -16.82
CA ILE A 75 -1.27 -23.31 -16.60
C ILE A 75 0.08 -23.02 -15.91
N PRO A 76 0.34 -23.55 -14.69
CA PRO A 76 1.61 -23.41 -13.97
C PRO A 76 2.83 -24.08 -14.62
N SER A 77 2.69 -24.66 -15.82
CA SER A 77 3.71 -25.48 -16.46
C SER A 77 4.13 -25.02 -17.85
N ASP A 78 3.60 -23.92 -18.37
CA ASP A 78 4.03 -23.37 -19.66
C ASP A 78 4.18 -21.85 -19.60
N ASP A 79 5.23 -21.39 -20.27
CA ASP A 79 5.74 -20.05 -20.55
C ASP A 79 4.73 -19.06 -21.21
N ASN A 80 3.49 -19.06 -20.73
CA ASN A 80 2.33 -18.46 -21.36
C ASN A 80 1.79 -17.25 -20.60
N ASP A 81 2.58 -16.62 -19.72
CA ASP A 81 2.15 -15.46 -18.95
C ASP A 81 1.77 -14.26 -19.83
N PHE A 82 0.58 -13.68 -19.60
CA PHE A 82 0.30 -12.33 -20.06
C PHE A 82 1.28 -11.39 -19.35
N PRO A 83 1.94 -10.47 -20.08
CA PRO A 83 2.76 -9.46 -19.42
C PRO A 83 1.90 -8.70 -18.41
N GLU A 84 2.37 -8.64 -17.16
CA GLU A 84 1.72 -7.90 -16.09
C GLU A 84 1.48 -6.44 -16.48
N ASN A 85 0.46 -5.83 -15.88
CA ASN A 85 0.16 -4.42 -16.07
C ASN A 85 -0.14 -4.02 -17.55
N THR A 86 -0.73 -4.93 -18.35
CA THR A 86 -1.08 -4.68 -19.77
C THR A 86 -2.58 -4.69 -20.05
N MET A 87 -2.98 -4.03 -21.15
CA MET A 87 -4.36 -4.03 -21.60
C MET A 87 -4.87 -5.43 -21.91
N ALA A 88 -4.02 -6.32 -22.41
CA ALA A 88 -4.38 -7.70 -22.64
C ALA A 88 -4.71 -8.45 -21.36
N ALA A 89 -3.90 -8.30 -20.31
CA ALA A 89 -4.18 -8.92 -19.02
C ALA A 89 -5.53 -8.42 -18.45
N TYR A 90 -5.79 -7.11 -18.53
CA TYR A 90 -7.07 -6.54 -18.08
C TYR A 90 -8.27 -7.00 -18.91
N ARG A 91 -8.12 -7.09 -20.24
CA ARG A 91 -9.15 -7.65 -21.13
C ARG A 91 -9.43 -9.10 -20.80
N TRP A 92 -8.39 -9.89 -20.56
CA TRP A 92 -8.54 -11.28 -20.17
C TRP A 92 -9.29 -11.40 -18.83
N ALA A 93 -8.84 -10.69 -17.79
CA ALA A 93 -9.52 -10.64 -16.49
C ALA A 93 -11.00 -10.24 -16.61
N SER A 94 -11.34 -9.29 -17.50
CA SER A 94 -12.73 -8.84 -17.71
C SER A 94 -13.67 -9.89 -18.30
N ASN A 95 -13.12 -10.94 -18.93
CA ASN A 95 -13.88 -12.03 -19.53
C ASN A 95 -14.02 -13.25 -18.60
N ILE A 96 -13.40 -13.22 -17.40
CA ILE A 96 -13.45 -14.34 -16.46
C ILE A 96 -14.59 -14.13 -15.45
N ASN A 97 -15.48 -15.12 -15.37
CA ASN A 97 -16.51 -15.14 -14.33
C ASN A 97 -15.88 -15.34 -12.95
N GLY A 98 -16.28 -14.53 -11.98
CA GLY A 98 -15.76 -14.59 -10.60
C GLY A 98 -14.60 -13.64 -10.32
N ILE A 99 -14.13 -12.89 -11.32
CA ILE A 99 -13.22 -11.76 -11.11
C ILE A 99 -14.03 -10.48 -10.96
N ASP A 100 -13.87 -9.82 -9.82
CA ASP A 100 -14.63 -8.62 -9.46
C ASP A 100 -13.84 -7.34 -9.71
N CYS A 101 -12.51 -7.44 -9.76
CA CYS A 101 -11.60 -6.32 -9.69
C CYS A 101 -10.27 -6.63 -10.39
N ILE A 102 -9.65 -5.61 -10.97
CA ILE A 102 -8.23 -5.66 -11.36
C ILE A 102 -7.43 -4.77 -10.42
N GLU A 103 -6.17 -5.12 -10.21
CA GLU A 103 -5.17 -4.30 -9.54
C GLU A 103 -4.09 -3.92 -10.54
N LEU A 104 -3.51 -2.72 -10.37
CA LEU A 104 -2.42 -2.21 -11.19
C LEU A 104 -1.53 -1.24 -10.42
N ASP A 105 -0.31 -1.06 -10.93
CA ASP A 105 0.71 -0.22 -10.35
C ASP A 105 0.93 1.06 -11.16
N VAL A 106 1.07 2.21 -10.51
CA VAL A 106 1.19 3.52 -11.18
C VAL A 106 2.39 4.33 -10.74
N TRP A 107 3.12 4.84 -11.74
CA TRP A 107 4.22 5.82 -11.62
C TRP A 107 3.94 7.06 -12.45
N LEU A 108 4.61 8.19 -12.16
CA LEU A 108 4.57 9.36 -13.05
C LEU A 108 5.70 9.31 -14.08
N SER A 109 5.35 9.60 -15.34
CA SER A 109 6.30 9.95 -16.40
C SER A 109 6.98 11.31 -16.12
N ARG A 110 7.97 11.66 -16.94
CA ARG A 110 8.67 12.95 -16.89
C ARG A 110 7.72 14.15 -17.04
N ASP A 111 6.70 14.00 -17.87
CA ASP A 111 5.63 14.97 -18.14
C ASP A 111 4.40 14.79 -17.24
N HIS A 112 4.53 14.05 -16.13
CA HIS A 112 3.51 13.87 -15.08
C HIS A 112 2.23 13.16 -15.54
N ILE A 113 2.33 12.31 -16.55
CA ILE A 113 1.24 11.43 -16.96
C ILE A 113 1.37 10.12 -16.15
N PRO A 114 0.30 9.65 -15.48
CA PRO A 114 0.36 8.39 -14.75
C PRO A 114 0.44 7.20 -15.71
N MET A 115 1.52 6.42 -15.58
CA MET A 115 1.84 5.26 -16.41
C MET A 115 1.73 3.98 -15.59
N VAL A 116 1.17 2.96 -16.21
CA VAL A 116 0.87 1.68 -15.58
C VAL A 116 2.02 0.71 -15.75
N ASN A 117 2.75 0.43 -14.67
CA ASN A 117 3.89 -0.48 -14.63
C ASN A 117 4.29 -0.77 -13.18
N HIS A 118 4.74 -1.98 -12.86
CA HIS A 118 5.18 -2.29 -11.49
C HIS A 118 6.49 -1.60 -11.11
N ASP A 119 7.54 -1.82 -11.90
CA ASP A 119 8.88 -1.35 -11.57
C ASP A 119 9.09 0.10 -12.03
N ALA A 120 9.80 0.90 -11.21
CA ALA A 120 10.22 2.24 -11.63
C ALA A 120 11.29 2.18 -12.72
N TYR A 121 12.13 1.16 -12.70
CA TYR A 121 13.24 0.95 -13.63
C TYR A 121 12.85 -0.08 -14.70
N LEU A 122 12.97 0.28 -15.97
CA LEU A 122 12.25 -0.41 -17.05
C LEU A 122 12.95 -1.63 -17.63
N GLU A 123 14.18 -1.93 -17.20
CA GLU A 123 15.04 -2.95 -17.81
C GLU A 123 14.43 -4.36 -17.81
N HIS A 124 13.67 -4.71 -16.77
CA HIS A 124 13.05 -6.03 -16.63
C HIS A 124 11.73 -6.18 -17.41
N THR A 125 11.13 -5.06 -17.83
CA THR A 125 9.80 -5.05 -18.46
C THR A 125 9.87 -4.72 -19.95
N PHE A 126 10.77 -3.82 -20.37
CA PHE A 126 10.85 -3.33 -21.75
C PHE A 126 12.20 -3.66 -22.38
N ALA A 127 12.16 -4.15 -23.61
CA ALA A 127 13.36 -4.52 -24.34
C ALA A 127 14.26 -3.29 -24.56
N ASN A 128 15.56 -3.44 -24.22
CA ASN A 128 16.60 -2.42 -24.41
C ASN A 128 16.32 -1.08 -23.72
N CYS A 129 15.58 -1.07 -22.60
CA CYS A 129 15.27 0.15 -21.86
C CYS A 129 15.92 0.19 -20.47
N GLN A 130 17.06 0.87 -20.34
CA GLN A 130 17.78 1.05 -19.07
C GLN A 130 17.49 2.42 -18.43
N GLN A 131 16.22 2.81 -18.37
CA GLN A 131 15.79 4.11 -17.85
C GLN A 131 14.68 3.96 -16.80
N PHE A 132 14.49 5.01 -15.99
CA PHE A 132 13.34 5.11 -15.10
C PHE A 132 12.12 5.66 -15.86
N ILE A 133 10.92 5.25 -15.48
CA ILE A 133 9.66 5.80 -16.00
C ILE A 133 9.65 7.33 -15.88
N SER A 134 10.09 7.85 -14.74
CA SER A 134 10.14 9.29 -14.46
C SER A 134 11.13 10.08 -15.33
N SER A 135 11.99 9.40 -16.09
CA SER A 135 12.95 10.02 -17.00
C SER A 135 12.40 10.20 -18.42
N LEU A 136 11.33 9.49 -18.77
CA LEU A 136 10.74 9.48 -20.11
C LEU A 136 9.36 10.14 -20.11
N THR A 137 9.01 10.83 -21.17
CA THR A 137 7.65 11.34 -21.41
C THR A 137 6.69 10.21 -21.73
N CYS A 138 5.39 10.43 -21.60
CA CYS A 138 4.38 9.47 -22.06
C CYS A 138 4.62 9.08 -23.54
N ALA A 139 4.91 10.04 -24.40
CA ALA A 139 5.15 9.79 -25.82
C ALA A 139 6.37 8.89 -26.08
N GLU A 140 7.46 9.08 -25.33
CA GLU A 140 8.65 8.22 -25.41
C GLU A 140 8.37 6.81 -24.85
N LEU A 141 7.65 6.72 -23.72
CA LEU A 141 7.24 5.45 -23.12
C LEU A 141 6.35 4.63 -24.04
N LYS A 142 5.45 5.27 -24.78
CA LYS A 142 4.57 4.64 -25.77
C LYS A 142 5.30 4.02 -26.96
N GLN A 143 6.59 4.32 -27.15
CA GLN A 143 7.41 3.72 -28.21
C GLN A 143 8.14 2.45 -27.74
N LEU A 144 8.15 2.18 -26.43
CA LEU A 144 8.80 1.01 -25.87
C LEU A 144 8.03 -0.25 -26.21
N LYS A 145 8.78 -1.34 -26.43
CA LYS A 145 8.23 -2.68 -26.65
C LYS A 145 8.46 -3.52 -25.41
N TYR A 146 7.42 -4.21 -24.96
CA TYR A 146 7.58 -5.18 -23.88
C TYR A 146 8.66 -6.21 -24.23
N LEU A 147 9.45 -6.57 -23.22
CA LEU A 147 10.43 -7.63 -23.31
C LEU A 147 9.67 -8.95 -23.57
N LYS A 148 9.92 -9.57 -24.73
CA LYS A 148 9.43 -10.93 -24.99
C LYS A 148 10.23 -11.89 -24.11
N LYS A 149 9.61 -12.38 -23.03
CA LYS A 149 10.27 -13.33 -22.13
C LYS A 149 10.37 -14.72 -22.76
N ASN A 150 9.48 -15.13 -23.69
CA ASN A 150 9.50 -16.46 -24.33
C ASN A 150 8.95 -16.52 -25.77
N LYS A 151 9.20 -17.65 -26.46
CA LYS A 151 8.81 -17.99 -27.85
C LYS A 151 7.35 -18.50 -27.99
N SER A 152 6.47 -18.23 -27.03
CA SER A 152 5.10 -18.76 -27.05
C SER A 152 4.17 -17.96 -27.96
N ASP A 153 3.15 -18.64 -28.49
CA ASP A 153 2.15 -18.07 -29.39
C ASP A 153 1.33 -16.95 -28.74
N ILE A 154 1.22 -16.91 -27.41
CA ILE A 154 0.51 -15.85 -26.70
C ILE A 154 1.10 -14.48 -27.06
N TYR A 155 2.41 -14.24 -26.93
CA TYR A 155 3.04 -12.97 -27.34
C TYR A 155 2.90 -12.63 -28.83
N ASN A 156 2.58 -13.61 -29.69
CA ASN A 156 2.25 -13.36 -31.10
C ASN A 156 0.77 -13.02 -31.29
N GLN A 157 -0.14 -13.59 -30.47
CA GLN A 157 -1.58 -13.32 -30.47
C GLN A 157 -1.90 -11.93 -29.89
N ILE A 158 -1.15 -11.47 -28.89
CA ILE A 158 -1.35 -10.13 -28.28
C ILE A 158 -0.76 -9.00 -29.12
N GLY A 159 0.11 -9.30 -30.09
CA GLY A 159 0.94 -8.29 -30.74
C GLY A 159 1.97 -7.67 -29.79
N CYS A 160 2.63 -6.58 -30.21
CA CYS A 160 3.45 -5.79 -29.31
C CYS A 160 2.52 -4.91 -28.45
N GLU A 161 2.27 -5.34 -27.21
CA GLU A 161 1.65 -4.49 -26.19
C GLU A 161 2.49 -3.22 -25.99
N ILE A 162 1.82 -2.14 -25.58
CA ILE A 162 2.43 -0.84 -25.29
C ILE A 162 2.02 -0.46 -23.87
N ILE A 163 2.94 0.14 -23.11
CA ILE A 163 2.65 0.63 -21.76
C ILE A 163 1.41 1.53 -21.77
N SER A 164 0.50 1.30 -20.82
CA SER A 164 -0.76 2.04 -20.73
C SER A 164 -0.64 3.24 -19.81
N THR A 165 -1.41 4.29 -20.08
CA THR A 165 -1.68 5.32 -19.09
C THR A 165 -2.78 4.83 -18.15
N LEU A 166 -2.84 5.38 -16.95
CA LEU A 166 -3.95 5.08 -16.03
C LEU A 166 -5.31 5.45 -16.63
N GLU A 167 -5.37 6.57 -17.37
CA GLU A 167 -6.62 7.04 -17.99
C GLU A 167 -7.12 6.08 -19.08
N GLU A 168 -6.23 5.49 -19.89
CA GLU A 168 -6.63 4.47 -20.87
C GLU A 168 -7.26 3.24 -20.21
N VAL A 169 -6.71 2.79 -19.07
CA VAL A 169 -7.27 1.67 -18.32
C VAL A 169 -8.62 2.06 -17.71
N ILE A 170 -8.76 3.29 -17.18
CA ILE A 170 -10.04 3.82 -16.67
C ILE A 170 -11.12 3.81 -17.76
N ILE A 171 -10.79 4.32 -18.96
CA ILE A 171 -11.72 4.34 -20.10
C ILE A 171 -12.13 2.93 -20.50
N PHE A 172 -11.18 1.99 -20.56
CA PHE A 172 -11.49 0.58 -20.82
C PHE A 172 -12.44 -0.02 -19.77
N LEU A 173 -12.24 0.33 -18.50
CA LEU A 173 -13.04 -0.21 -17.41
C LEU A 173 -14.48 0.30 -17.43
N GLU A 174 -14.74 1.52 -17.87
CA GLU A 174 -16.07 2.15 -17.82
C GLU A 174 -17.22 1.22 -18.25
N PRO A 175 -17.19 0.58 -19.45
CA PRO A 175 -18.25 -0.35 -19.88
C PRO A 175 -18.25 -1.72 -19.20
N THR A 176 -17.21 -2.06 -18.43
CA THR A 176 -17.10 -3.34 -17.72
C THR A 176 -17.75 -3.29 -16.34
N LYS A 177 -17.89 -4.45 -15.68
CA LYS A 177 -18.33 -4.54 -14.27
C LYS A 177 -17.17 -4.55 -13.27
N LEU A 178 -15.93 -4.54 -13.76
CA LEU A 178 -14.74 -4.69 -12.92
C LEU A 178 -14.52 -3.47 -12.02
N LYS A 179 -14.10 -3.71 -10.79
CA LYS A 179 -13.52 -2.68 -9.91
C LYS A 179 -12.03 -2.48 -10.22
N LEU A 180 -11.44 -1.46 -9.63
CA LEU A 180 -10.04 -1.08 -9.83
C LEU A 180 -9.33 -0.78 -8.51
N ILE A 181 -8.19 -1.41 -8.29
CA ILE A 181 -7.22 -0.98 -7.29
C ILE A 181 -6.09 -0.24 -8.01
N ILE A 182 -5.86 1.01 -7.61
CA ILE A 182 -4.76 1.83 -8.15
C ILE A 182 -3.65 1.85 -7.10
N GLU A 183 -2.62 1.01 -7.25
CA GLU A 183 -1.44 1.08 -6.38
C GLU A 183 -0.54 2.24 -6.79
N ILE A 184 -0.40 3.22 -5.89
CA ILE A 184 0.44 4.39 -6.08
C ILE A 184 1.85 4.10 -5.60
N LYS A 185 2.76 3.91 -6.55
CA LYS A 185 4.19 3.69 -6.27
C LYS A 185 5.01 4.98 -6.20
N GLU A 186 4.47 6.10 -6.68
CA GLU A 186 5.19 7.39 -6.75
C GLU A 186 5.75 7.83 -5.38
N LEU A 187 7.06 8.07 -5.32
CA LEU A 187 7.78 8.41 -4.08
C LEU A 187 8.26 9.86 -4.03
N ASN A 188 8.42 10.55 -5.15
CA ASN A 188 9.02 11.88 -5.19
C ASN A 188 7.95 12.97 -5.32
N LYS A 189 6.91 12.75 -6.13
CA LYS A 189 5.89 13.76 -6.48
C LYS A 189 4.50 13.41 -5.93
N LYS A 190 4.43 13.13 -4.63
CA LYS A 190 3.23 12.58 -3.97
C LYS A 190 2.02 13.51 -3.99
N ASP A 191 2.21 14.80 -3.72
CA ASP A 191 1.12 15.79 -3.75
C ASP A 191 0.60 16.02 -5.16
N GLU A 192 1.47 15.93 -6.16
CA GLU A 192 1.10 16.03 -7.57
C GLU A 192 0.32 14.81 -8.03
N MET A 193 0.80 13.60 -7.68
CA MET A 193 0.05 12.36 -7.89
C MET A 193 -1.36 12.44 -7.25
N ALA A 194 -1.47 12.93 -6.02
CA ALA A 194 -2.77 13.09 -5.35
C ALA A 194 -3.71 14.03 -6.13
N LYS A 195 -3.20 15.14 -6.68
CA LYS A 195 -3.98 16.05 -7.54
C LYS A 195 -4.41 15.39 -8.84
N ILE A 196 -3.53 14.64 -9.50
CA ILE A 196 -3.85 13.93 -10.74
C ILE A 196 -4.93 12.88 -10.48
N ILE A 197 -4.79 12.08 -9.42
CA ILE A 197 -5.81 11.11 -9.00
C ILE A 197 -7.15 11.82 -8.73
N ASN A 198 -7.16 12.93 -7.98
CA ASN A 198 -8.38 13.69 -7.76
C ASN A 198 -9.05 14.12 -9.08
N ASN A 199 -8.28 14.68 -10.00
CA ASN A 199 -8.80 15.12 -11.30
C ASN A 199 -9.38 13.95 -12.12
N LEU A 200 -8.78 12.76 -12.04
CA LEU A 200 -9.30 11.55 -12.69
C LEU A 200 -10.64 11.12 -12.07
N PHE A 201 -10.76 11.12 -10.74
CA PHE A 201 -12.02 10.80 -10.05
C PHE A 201 -13.12 11.83 -10.32
N GLU A 202 -12.78 13.12 -10.43
CA GLU A 202 -13.72 14.17 -10.84
C GLU A 202 -14.18 14.02 -12.30
N ARG A 203 -13.26 13.65 -13.20
CA ARG A 203 -13.56 13.42 -14.63
C ARG A 203 -14.36 12.14 -14.87
N TYR A 204 -14.12 11.09 -14.08
CA TYR A 204 -14.77 9.78 -14.20
C TYR A 204 -15.46 9.39 -12.88
N PRO A 205 -16.64 9.95 -12.56
CA PRO A 205 -17.28 9.78 -11.26
C PRO A 205 -17.63 8.34 -10.88
N PHE A 206 -17.74 7.40 -11.83
CA PHE A 206 -17.98 5.98 -11.52
C PHE A 206 -16.84 5.38 -10.66
N LEU A 207 -15.65 5.97 -10.70
CA LEU A 207 -14.50 5.56 -9.88
C LEU A 207 -14.77 5.68 -8.38
N TYR A 208 -15.61 6.63 -7.93
CA TYR A 208 -15.95 6.77 -6.52
C TYR A 208 -16.63 5.51 -5.94
N ASP A 209 -17.27 4.70 -6.79
CA ASP A 209 -17.94 3.47 -6.38
C ASP A 209 -17.16 2.21 -6.81
N ARG A 210 -16.30 2.31 -7.82
CA ARG A 210 -15.60 1.17 -8.42
C ARG A 210 -14.10 1.14 -8.19
N ALA A 211 -13.49 2.18 -7.63
CA ALA A 211 -12.05 2.24 -7.44
C ALA A 211 -11.62 2.67 -6.03
N PHE A 212 -10.45 2.21 -5.62
CA PHE A 212 -9.74 2.77 -4.47
C PHE A 212 -8.24 2.86 -4.75
N CYS A 213 -7.57 3.81 -4.09
CA CYS A 213 -6.14 4.01 -4.22
C CYS A 213 -5.41 3.31 -3.08
N ALA A 214 -4.41 2.48 -3.40
CA ALA A 214 -3.59 1.78 -2.42
C ALA A 214 -2.14 2.28 -2.47
N ALA A 215 -1.40 2.19 -1.36
CA ALA A 215 0.03 2.53 -1.35
C ALA A 215 0.76 1.93 -0.14
N PHE A 216 2.02 1.55 -0.34
CA PHE A 216 2.96 1.27 0.76
C PHE A 216 3.39 2.54 1.49
N HIS A 217 3.58 3.66 0.77
CA HIS A 217 4.04 4.89 1.40
C HIS A 217 2.86 5.63 2.06
N PRO A 218 2.81 5.77 3.40
CA PRO A 218 1.62 6.27 4.11
C PRO A 218 1.22 7.69 3.70
N TYR A 219 2.18 8.54 3.33
CA TYR A 219 1.88 9.89 2.85
C TYR A 219 1.04 9.92 1.56
N ASN A 220 1.15 8.93 0.65
CA ASN A 220 0.30 8.90 -0.55
C ASN A 220 -1.18 8.78 -0.17
N ILE A 221 -1.48 7.92 0.82
CA ILE A 221 -2.83 7.74 1.37
C ILE A 221 -3.32 9.02 2.03
N TYR A 222 -2.47 9.58 2.89
CA TYR A 222 -2.75 10.83 3.60
C TYR A 222 -3.05 11.98 2.64
N ALA A 223 -2.22 12.17 1.60
CA ALA A 223 -2.35 13.26 0.64
C ALA A 223 -3.63 13.15 -0.20
N ILE A 224 -3.95 11.95 -0.71
CA ILE A 224 -5.19 11.69 -1.46
C ILE A 224 -6.41 11.96 -0.58
N ARG A 225 -6.45 11.41 0.64
CA ARG A 225 -7.59 11.59 1.54
C ARG A 225 -7.77 13.02 1.99
N ARG A 226 -6.67 13.72 2.28
CA ARG A 226 -6.70 15.15 2.63
C ARG A 226 -7.29 16.01 1.51
N LEU A 227 -6.97 15.67 0.26
CA LEU A 227 -7.46 16.40 -0.90
C LEU A 227 -8.93 16.10 -1.21
N ASN A 228 -9.32 14.82 -1.20
CA ASN A 228 -10.69 14.42 -1.52
C ASN A 228 -11.21 13.30 -0.59
N PRO A 229 -12.08 13.65 0.39
CA PRO A 229 -12.67 12.69 1.32
C PRO A 229 -13.65 11.68 0.71
N SER A 230 -13.94 11.75 -0.59
CA SER A 230 -14.82 10.78 -1.27
C SER A 230 -14.06 9.63 -1.93
N ILE A 231 -12.74 9.75 -2.06
CA ILE A 231 -11.89 8.71 -2.65
C ILE A 231 -11.57 7.67 -1.58
N ALA A 232 -11.96 6.42 -1.82
CA ALA A 232 -11.58 5.29 -0.98
C ALA A 232 -10.08 5.04 -1.06
N THR A 233 -9.44 4.73 0.08
CA THR A 233 -8.00 4.52 0.15
C THR A 233 -7.64 3.29 0.98
N GLY A 234 -6.56 2.61 0.59
CA GLY A 234 -6.04 1.42 1.24
C GLY A 234 -4.57 1.55 1.63
N PHE A 235 -4.23 1.26 2.88
CA PHE A 235 -2.82 1.18 3.28
C PHE A 235 -2.29 -0.23 3.00
N ILE A 236 -1.17 -0.33 2.29
CA ILE A 236 -0.50 -1.62 2.06
C ILE A 236 0.55 -1.81 3.15
N TYR A 237 0.44 -2.90 3.89
CA TYR A 237 1.29 -3.19 5.03
C TYR A 237 1.92 -4.57 4.95
N VAL A 238 3.21 -4.60 5.28
CA VAL A 238 4.01 -5.79 5.50
C VAL A 238 4.90 -5.57 6.74
N PRO A 239 5.08 -6.58 7.60
CA PRO A 239 6.09 -6.60 8.63
C PRO A 239 7.47 -6.41 8.05
N ASP A 240 8.37 -5.81 8.83
CA ASP A 240 9.77 -5.65 8.47
C ASP A 240 9.97 -4.99 7.09
N ILE A 241 9.15 -3.97 6.78
CA ILE A 241 9.15 -3.24 5.51
C ILE A 241 10.56 -2.74 5.16
N THR A 242 11.37 -2.36 6.15
CA THR A 242 12.75 -1.94 5.90
C THR A 242 13.63 -3.07 5.34
N THR A 243 13.40 -4.32 5.77
CA THR A 243 14.06 -5.50 5.22
C THR A 243 13.63 -5.73 3.78
N LEU A 244 12.33 -5.63 3.49
CA LEU A 244 11.82 -5.76 2.12
C LEU A 244 12.43 -4.72 1.17
N ILE A 245 12.53 -3.45 1.62
CA ILE A 245 13.18 -2.38 0.86
C ILE A 245 14.65 -2.72 0.57
N ILE A 246 15.37 -3.28 1.55
CA ILE A 246 16.78 -3.67 1.38
C ILE A 246 16.93 -4.80 0.37
N LEU A 247 16.13 -5.85 0.49
CA LEU A 247 16.18 -7.00 -0.42
C LEU A 247 15.86 -6.58 -1.87
N ASN A 248 14.87 -5.71 -2.05
CA ASN A 248 14.47 -5.25 -3.38
C ASN A 248 15.44 -4.25 -4.01
N ALA A 249 16.30 -3.60 -3.23
CA ALA A 249 17.23 -2.60 -3.77
C ALA A 249 18.28 -3.20 -4.72
N HIS A 250 18.60 -4.50 -4.60
CA HIS A 250 19.52 -5.19 -5.50
C HIS A 250 19.06 -5.22 -6.97
N HIS A 251 17.75 -5.06 -7.21
CA HIS A 251 17.15 -5.05 -8.55
C HIS A 251 17.04 -3.65 -9.16
N THR A 252 17.57 -2.63 -8.48
CA THR A 252 17.50 -1.25 -8.97
C THR A 252 18.87 -0.58 -8.88
N PRO A 253 19.23 0.33 -9.81
CA PRO A 253 20.47 1.08 -9.71
C PRO A 253 20.43 2.19 -8.64
N ARG A 254 19.36 2.27 -7.82
CA ARG A 254 19.18 3.34 -6.84
C ARG A 254 19.89 2.98 -5.53
N PRO A 255 20.89 3.76 -5.07
CA PRO A 255 21.53 3.50 -3.80
C PRO A 255 20.55 3.75 -2.65
N LEU A 256 20.53 2.83 -1.69
CA LEU A 256 19.77 3.03 -0.46
C LEU A 256 20.47 4.03 0.47
N PRO A 257 19.73 4.82 1.24
CA PRO A 257 20.28 5.61 2.33
C PRO A 257 21.14 4.75 3.27
N ILE A 258 22.36 5.21 3.57
CA ILE A 258 23.33 4.48 4.43
C ILE A 258 22.72 4.09 5.78
N PHE A 259 21.85 4.95 6.33
CA PHE A 259 21.20 4.72 7.60
C PHE A 259 20.25 3.51 7.56
N LEU A 260 19.57 3.23 6.43
CA LEU A 260 18.72 2.03 6.31
C LEU A 260 19.56 0.76 6.33
N ILE A 261 20.75 0.78 5.74
CA ILE A 261 21.62 -0.38 5.65
C ILE A 261 22.28 -0.69 7.01
N HIS A 262 22.83 0.32 7.68
CA HIS A 262 23.73 0.11 8.83
C HIS A 262 23.10 0.38 10.20
N ASN A 263 21.97 1.09 10.28
CA ASN A 263 21.38 1.48 11.56
C ASN A 263 20.16 0.61 11.91
N VAL A 264 20.41 -0.48 12.63
CA VAL A 264 19.37 -1.43 13.07
C VAL A 264 18.31 -0.77 13.96
N ILE A 265 18.72 0.16 14.83
CA ILE A 265 17.80 0.87 15.74
C ILE A 265 16.83 1.73 14.93
N LEU A 266 17.34 2.48 13.95
CA LEU A 266 16.50 3.32 13.12
C LEU A 266 15.55 2.50 12.24
N ARG A 267 15.99 1.34 11.74
CA ARG A 267 15.10 0.39 11.05
C ARG A 267 13.97 -0.08 11.95
N TRP A 268 14.29 -0.53 13.16
CA TRP A 268 13.29 -0.96 14.14
C TRP A 268 12.28 0.15 14.46
N ILE A 269 12.73 1.40 14.58
CA ILE A 269 11.85 2.56 14.76
C ILE A 269 10.91 2.72 13.55
N ILE A 270 11.43 2.66 12.33
CA ILE A 270 10.62 2.78 11.10
C ILE A 270 9.58 1.66 11.03
N ASP A 271 10.00 0.40 11.21
CA ASP A 271 9.08 -0.75 11.16
C ASP A 271 8.01 -0.66 12.26
N SER A 272 8.37 -0.19 13.46
CA SER A 272 7.42 0.06 14.55
C SER A 272 6.41 1.14 14.21
N ILE A 273 6.82 2.21 13.51
CA ILE A 273 5.91 3.24 13.03
C ILE A 273 4.93 2.65 12.01
N PHE A 274 5.40 1.86 11.04
CA PHE A 274 4.53 1.21 10.06
C PHE A 274 3.53 0.25 10.73
N MET A 275 3.98 -0.51 11.73
CA MET A 275 3.13 -1.38 12.54
C MET A 275 2.05 -0.58 13.28
N LEU A 276 2.40 0.57 13.87
CA LEU A 276 1.44 1.46 14.53
C LEU A 276 0.43 2.02 13.52
N LEU A 277 0.89 2.44 12.34
CA LEU A 277 0.04 2.95 11.26
C LEU A 277 -0.92 1.89 10.72
N ALA A 278 -0.53 0.61 10.71
CA ALA A 278 -1.40 -0.49 10.31
C ALA A 278 -2.50 -0.80 11.33
N THR A 279 -2.43 -0.29 12.57
CA THR A 279 -3.53 -0.46 13.54
C THR A 279 -4.79 0.31 13.13
N PRO A 280 -5.98 -0.06 13.60
CA PRO A 280 -7.21 0.70 13.30
C PRO A 280 -7.12 2.21 13.60
N THR A 281 -6.44 2.59 14.68
CA THR A 281 -6.23 4.00 15.03
C THR A 281 -5.27 4.68 14.05
N GLY A 282 -4.18 3.99 13.68
CA GLY A 282 -3.24 4.47 12.67
C GLY A 282 -3.87 4.62 11.29
N LEU A 283 -4.73 3.69 10.89
CA LEU A 283 -5.44 3.76 9.61
C LEU A 283 -6.44 4.92 9.58
N LYS A 284 -7.16 5.18 10.69
CA LYS A 284 -7.98 6.38 10.82
C LYS A 284 -7.16 7.66 10.72
N PHE A 285 -5.96 7.70 11.31
CA PHE A 285 -5.05 8.85 11.20
C PHE A 285 -4.64 9.12 9.75
N LEU A 286 -4.27 8.06 9.00
CA LEU A 286 -3.95 8.15 7.58
C LEU A 286 -5.18 8.42 6.71
N GLY A 287 -6.37 8.11 7.23
CA GLY A 287 -7.62 8.11 6.49
C GLY A 287 -7.69 6.97 5.49
N ALA A 288 -7.19 5.79 5.85
CA ALA A 288 -7.32 4.55 5.11
C ALA A 288 -8.58 3.79 5.55
N ASP A 289 -9.41 3.37 4.61
CA ASP A 289 -10.62 2.58 4.89
C ASP A 289 -10.38 1.07 4.68
N ILE A 290 -9.33 0.75 3.93
CA ILE A 290 -8.91 -0.60 3.60
C ILE A 290 -7.48 -0.83 4.14
N ILE A 291 -7.22 -2.03 4.63
CA ILE A 291 -5.87 -2.52 4.92
C ILE A 291 -5.54 -3.67 3.97
N CYS A 292 -4.47 -3.53 3.20
CA CYS A 292 -3.94 -4.56 2.33
C CYS A 292 -2.77 -5.24 3.05
N ILE A 293 -2.98 -6.44 3.60
CA ILE A 293 -1.97 -7.18 4.37
C ILE A 293 -1.49 -8.44 3.65
N GLU A 294 -0.27 -8.87 3.96
CA GLU A 294 0.20 -10.18 3.54
C GLU A 294 -0.70 -11.28 4.13
N HIS A 295 -1.14 -12.20 3.29
CA HIS A 295 -2.13 -13.21 3.65
C HIS A 295 -1.74 -14.10 4.84
N ARG A 296 -0.44 -14.31 5.09
CA ARG A 296 0.09 -15.11 6.21
C ARG A 296 -0.17 -14.47 7.58
N GLN A 297 -0.45 -13.18 7.63
CA GLN A 297 -0.75 -12.47 8.87
C GLN A 297 -2.23 -12.55 9.25
N VAL A 298 -3.09 -12.99 8.33
CA VAL A 298 -4.53 -13.00 8.55
C VAL A 298 -4.87 -14.05 9.60
N SER A 299 -5.50 -13.59 10.69
CA SER A 299 -6.07 -14.43 11.74
C SER A 299 -7.46 -13.94 12.10
N GLN A 300 -8.30 -14.81 12.68
CA GLN A 300 -9.66 -14.42 13.07
C GLN A 300 -9.68 -13.19 14.01
N ASN A 301 -8.78 -13.16 15.00
CA ASN A 301 -8.69 -12.05 15.95
C ASN A 301 -8.33 -10.74 15.25
N LEU A 302 -7.41 -10.79 14.27
CA LEU A 302 -7.06 -9.63 13.45
C LEU A 302 -8.27 -9.14 12.65
N LEU A 303 -9.01 -10.05 12.02
CA LEU A 303 -10.22 -9.72 11.27
C LEU A 303 -11.29 -9.08 12.15
N ASP A 304 -11.54 -9.63 13.34
CA ASP A 304 -12.52 -9.09 14.28
C ASP A 304 -12.14 -7.67 14.74
N LYS A 305 -10.84 -7.41 14.93
CA LYS A 305 -10.33 -6.07 15.26
C LYS A 305 -10.62 -5.06 14.14
N TYR A 306 -10.35 -5.40 12.89
CA TYR A 306 -10.63 -4.50 11.76
C TYR A 306 -12.12 -4.35 11.46
N ARG A 307 -12.91 -5.44 11.56
CA ARG A 307 -14.37 -5.40 11.40
C ARG A 307 -15.03 -4.45 12.41
N LYS A 308 -14.64 -4.51 13.69
CA LYS A 308 -15.12 -3.58 14.74
C LYS A 308 -14.79 -2.13 14.42
N ALA A 309 -13.67 -1.89 13.75
CA ALA A 309 -13.26 -0.56 13.32
C ALA A 309 -13.83 -0.14 11.95
N GLN A 310 -14.67 -0.98 11.33
CA GLN A 310 -15.25 -0.78 9.98
C GLN A 310 -14.20 -0.66 8.87
N ILE A 311 -13.04 -1.31 9.06
CA ILE A 311 -11.95 -1.36 8.08
C ILE A 311 -12.12 -2.62 7.23
N VAL A 312 -12.02 -2.47 5.91
CA VAL A 312 -12.02 -3.59 4.95
C VAL A 312 -10.64 -4.23 4.95
N VAL A 313 -10.60 -5.56 4.95
CA VAL A 313 -9.34 -6.31 4.86
C VAL A 313 -9.20 -6.88 3.47
N CYS A 314 -8.05 -6.60 2.85
CA CYS A 314 -7.62 -7.18 1.59
C CYS A 314 -6.31 -7.95 1.82
N ALA A 315 -6.22 -9.18 1.32
CA ALA A 315 -5.05 -10.05 1.48
C ALA A 315 -4.31 -10.21 0.15
N TRP A 316 -2.99 -10.12 0.17
CA TRP A 316 -2.13 -10.27 -1.00
C TRP A 316 -0.90 -11.17 -0.72
N CYS A 317 -0.28 -11.82 -1.70
CA CYS A 317 -0.92 -12.44 -2.88
C CYS A 317 -1.31 -13.88 -2.49
N VAL A 318 -2.55 -14.29 -2.76
CA VAL A 318 -3.08 -15.59 -2.31
C VAL A 318 -3.29 -16.51 -3.50
N ASN A 319 -2.31 -17.37 -3.78
CA ASN A 319 -2.33 -18.22 -4.96
C ASN A 319 -2.82 -19.66 -4.69
N GLN A 320 -3.07 -20.00 -3.42
CA GLN A 320 -3.55 -21.31 -3.00
C GLN A 320 -5.09 -21.33 -2.87
N PRO A 321 -5.83 -22.20 -3.60
CA PRO A 321 -7.29 -22.21 -3.62
C PRO A 321 -7.94 -22.36 -2.24
N GLU A 322 -7.43 -23.27 -1.41
CA GLU A 322 -7.96 -23.51 -0.05
C GLU A 322 -7.85 -22.27 0.83
N GLN A 323 -6.73 -21.56 0.74
CA GLN A 323 -6.52 -20.33 1.50
C GLN A 323 -7.44 -19.21 1.01
N ARG A 324 -7.64 -19.07 -0.31
CA ARG A 324 -8.62 -18.12 -0.86
C ARG A 324 -10.03 -18.40 -0.35
N GLN A 325 -10.45 -19.67 -0.35
CA GLN A 325 -11.77 -20.05 0.14
C GLN A 325 -11.94 -19.71 1.62
N TRP A 326 -10.94 -19.98 2.46
CA TRP A 326 -10.98 -19.62 3.87
C TRP A 326 -11.07 -18.10 4.09
N LEU A 327 -10.30 -17.32 3.32
CA LEU A 327 -10.31 -15.84 3.38
C LEU A 327 -11.66 -15.28 2.92
N ALA A 328 -12.20 -15.77 1.80
CA ALA A 328 -13.49 -15.36 1.26
C ALA A 328 -14.65 -15.72 2.21
N ALA A 329 -14.62 -16.91 2.82
CA ALA A 329 -15.59 -17.30 3.86
C ALA A 329 -15.56 -16.35 5.09
N ASN A 330 -14.44 -15.68 5.30
CA ASN A 330 -14.25 -14.65 6.32
C ASN A 330 -14.46 -13.22 5.79
N GLY A 331 -15.00 -13.04 4.59
CA GLY A 331 -15.28 -11.73 4.00
C GLY A 331 -14.03 -10.90 3.69
N VAL A 332 -12.88 -11.54 3.55
CA VAL A 332 -11.61 -10.90 3.18
C VAL A 332 -11.53 -10.86 1.65
N SER A 333 -11.18 -9.70 1.10
CA SER A 333 -10.92 -9.55 -0.33
C SER A 333 -9.54 -10.10 -0.66
N VAL A 334 -9.39 -10.70 -1.83
CA VAL A 334 -8.20 -11.49 -2.16
C VAL A 334 -7.59 -11.00 -3.46
N ILE A 335 -6.31 -10.61 -3.39
CA ILE A 335 -5.45 -10.35 -4.55
C ILE A 335 -4.74 -11.65 -4.90
N THR A 336 -4.80 -12.05 -6.16
CA THR A 336 -4.19 -13.30 -6.62
C THR A 336 -3.63 -13.18 -8.04
N ASP A 337 -2.53 -13.88 -8.27
CA ASP A 337 -1.96 -14.09 -9.60
C ASP A 337 -2.69 -15.22 -10.34
N THR A 338 -3.13 -16.26 -9.63
CA THR A 338 -3.65 -17.48 -10.25
C THR A 338 -5.17 -17.42 -10.41
N LEU A 339 -5.64 -17.32 -11.66
CA LEU A 339 -7.09 -17.26 -11.97
C LEU A 339 -7.67 -18.59 -12.46
N PHE A 340 -6.86 -19.64 -12.68
CA PHE A 340 -7.27 -20.87 -13.35
C PHE A 340 -8.35 -21.67 -12.59
N ASP A 341 -8.22 -21.81 -11.28
CA ASP A 341 -9.16 -22.57 -10.44
C ASP A 341 -10.50 -21.84 -10.24
N ILE A 342 -10.52 -20.54 -10.52
CA ILE A 342 -11.73 -19.71 -10.57
C ILE A 342 -12.51 -20.01 -11.86
N ILE A 343 -11.79 -20.24 -12.97
CA ILE A 343 -12.36 -20.64 -14.26
C ILE A 343 -12.97 -22.05 -14.16
N ASP A 344 -12.27 -23.02 -13.56
CA ASP A 344 -12.77 -24.39 -13.45
C ASP A 344 -14.09 -24.47 -12.67
N LYS A 345 -14.26 -23.70 -11.58
CA LYS A 345 -15.53 -23.65 -10.84
C LYS A 345 -16.68 -23.07 -11.66
N SER A 346 -16.42 -22.07 -12.49
CA SER A 346 -17.46 -21.49 -13.35
C SER A 346 -17.82 -22.39 -14.54
N TYR A 347 -16.87 -23.17 -15.05
CA TYR A 347 -17.09 -24.20 -16.07
C TYR A 347 -17.86 -25.43 -15.54
N MET A 348 -17.62 -25.85 -14.30
CA MET A 348 -18.36 -26.97 -13.68
C MET A 348 -19.82 -26.59 -13.39
N ILE A 349 -20.08 -25.37 -12.91
CA ILE A 349 -21.45 -24.90 -12.62
C ILE A 349 -22.28 -24.75 -13.90
N GLN A 350 -21.68 -24.38 -15.04
CA GLN A 350 -22.38 -24.28 -16.33
C GLN A 350 -22.70 -25.62 -16.98
N ASN A 351 -22.05 -26.72 -16.57
CA ASN A 351 -22.30 -28.06 -17.10
C ASN A 351 -23.20 -28.92 -16.19
N GLU A 352 -23.62 -28.38 -15.03
CA GLU A 352 -24.57 -29.01 -14.10
C GLU A 352 -25.97 -28.36 -14.12
N SER A 353 -26.17 -27.29 -14.90
CA SER A 353 -27.46 -26.62 -15.15
C SER A 353 -28.00 -26.92 -16.54
#